data_AF-A0A846N015-F1
#
_entry.id   AF-A0A846N015-F1
#
_cell.length_a   1.000
_cell.length_b   1.000
_cell.length_c   1.000
_cell.angle_alpha   90.00
_cell.angle_beta   90.00
_cell.angle_gamma   90.00
#
_symmetry.space_group_name_H-M   'P 1'
#
loop_
_entity.id
_entity.type
_entity.pdbx_description
1 polymer ?
#
loop_
_entity_poly.entity_id
_entity_poly.type
_entity_poly.pdbx_seq_one_letter_code
_entity_poly.pdbx_strand_id
1 'polypeptide(L)'
;MAAGNWTWLELAKLLAQSFTPIALVILGLFVQRALKRFEHKQWRNQKLIERKLQVYDKLAPLFNTLLCYYTFVGTWKEHSPADIIKLKREIDGLVHLNKPLFEKEFSEAAEAFEAICFEMYTGMGKDARLRTFRNDHNEGYRGAWEASWDECYSNDPVDPPLVRIAYDRVIAAMVDEIRGPDQRPAASPHPKTLWRFRPPRKGEVKVPT
;
A
#
# COMPACT_ATOMS: atom_id res chain seq x y z
N MET A 1 -50.31 -57.47 -32.95
CA MET A 1 -49.86 -56.59 -31.85
C MET A 1 -49.00 -57.42 -30.91
N ALA A 2 -47.70 -57.50 -31.18
CA ALA A 2 -46.75 -58.23 -30.33
C ALA A 2 -45.90 -57.20 -29.58
N ALA A 3 -46.41 -56.75 -28.44
CA ALA A 3 -45.59 -56.14 -27.42
C ALA A 3 -45.07 -57.28 -26.55
N GLY A 4 -43.76 -57.53 -26.52
CA GLY A 4 -43.19 -58.47 -25.55
C GLY A 4 -41.98 -59.24 -26.03
N ASN A 5 -40.81 -58.62 -25.92
CA ASN A 5 -39.61 -59.16 -25.25
C ASN A 5 -38.44 -58.25 -25.59
N TRP A 6 -38.44 -57.06 -24.98
CA TRP A 6 -37.20 -56.29 -24.90
C TRP A 6 -36.19 -57.15 -24.16
N THR A 7 -35.19 -57.64 -24.88
CA THR A 7 -34.13 -58.44 -24.26
C THR A 7 -33.27 -57.49 -23.44
N TRP A 8 -33.01 -57.85 -22.18
CA TRP A 8 -32.11 -57.12 -21.28
C TRP A 8 -30.74 -56.78 -21.94
N LEU A 9 -30.32 -57.59 -22.91
CA LEU A 9 -29.15 -57.40 -23.76
C LEU A 9 -29.22 -56.15 -24.66
N GLU A 10 -30.38 -55.83 -25.24
CA GLU A 10 -30.55 -54.60 -26.05
C GLU A 10 -30.56 -53.36 -25.17
N LEU A 11 -31.20 -53.44 -23.99
CA LEU A 11 -31.16 -52.37 -22.99
C LEU A 11 -29.72 -52.11 -22.51
N ALA A 12 -28.94 -53.16 -22.25
CA ALA A 12 -27.55 -53.05 -21.85
C ALA A 12 -26.65 -52.41 -22.95
N LYS A 13 -26.86 -52.77 -24.22
CA LYS A 13 -26.13 -52.17 -25.36
C LYS A 13 -26.46 -50.69 -25.52
N LEU A 14 -27.73 -50.31 -25.40
CA LEU A 14 -28.16 -48.92 -25.44
C LEU A 14 -27.55 -48.09 -24.29
N LEU A 15 -27.53 -48.64 -23.07
CA LEU A 15 -26.91 -47.99 -21.91
C LEU A 15 -25.40 -47.82 -22.09
N ALA A 16 -24.71 -48.86 -22.58
CA ALA A 16 -23.27 -48.79 -22.85
C ALA A 16 -22.93 -47.75 -23.92
N GLN A 17 -23.73 -47.67 -24.99
CA GLN A 17 -23.56 -46.68 -26.06
C GLN A 17 -23.88 -45.24 -25.60
N SER A 18 -24.82 -45.08 -24.66
CA SER A 18 -25.20 -43.79 -24.11
C SER A 18 -24.23 -43.30 -23.03
N PHE A 19 -23.47 -44.20 -22.41
CA PHE A 19 -22.57 -43.86 -21.31
C PHE A 19 -21.46 -42.89 -21.74
N THR A 20 -20.85 -43.13 -22.91
CA THR A 20 -19.79 -42.27 -23.45
C THR A 20 -20.25 -40.83 -23.69
N PRO A 21 -21.35 -40.54 -24.43
CA PRO A 21 -21.81 -39.16 -24.60
C PRO A 21 -22.27 -38.53 -23.27
N ILE A 22 -22.88 -39.30 -22.35
CA ILE A 22 -23.25 -38.79 -21.02
C ILE A 22 -22.01 -38.40 -20.21
N ALA A 23 -20.98 -39.25 -20.19
CA ALA A 23 -19.73 -38.99 -19.49
C ALA A 23 -19.03 -37.74 -20.06
N LEU A 24 -19.01 -37.58 -21.39
CA LEU A 24 -18.49 -36.37 -22.05
C LEU A 24 -19.25 -35.10 -21.66
N VAL A 25 -20.59 -35.18 -21.60
CA VAL A 25 -21.42 -34.04 -21.15
C VAL A 25 -21.11 -33.68 -19.69
N ILE A 26 -21.03 -34.66 -18.79
CA ILE A 26 -20.71 -34.43 -17.38
C ILE A 26 -19.32 -33.81 -17.23
N LEU A 27 -18.32 -34.33 -17.94
CA LEU A 27 -16.96 -33.80 -17.94
C LEU A 27 -16.93 -32.37 -18.48
N GLY A 28 -17.63 -32.11 -19.59
CA GLY A 28 -17.76 -30.77 -20.16
C GLY A 28 -18.36 -29.76 -19.17
N LEU A 29 -19.44 -30.14 -18.47
CA LEU A 29 -20.05 -29.30 -17.43
C LEU A 29 -19.10 -29.07 -16.24
N PHE A 30 -18.32 -30.07 -15.85
CA PHE A 30 -17.34 -29.93 -14.79
C PHE A 30 -16.21 -28.96 -15.17
N VAL A 31 -15.61 -29.15 -16.36
CA VAL A 31 -14.56 -28.28 -16.89
C VAL A 31 -15.06 -26.85 -17.06
N GLN A 32 -16.25 -26.65 -17.63
CA GLN A 32 -16.84 -25.32 -17.81
C GLN A 32 -17.05 -24.62 -16.46
N ARG A 33 -17.54 -25.33 -15.43
CA ARG A 33 -17.69 -24.77 -14.08
C ARG A 33 -16.36 -24.43 -13.44
N ALA A 34 -15.34 -25.28 -13.62
CA ALA A 34 -13.99 -25.01 -13.12
C ALA A 34 -13.41 -23.75 -13.79
N LEU A 35 -13.46 -23.67 -15.12
CA LEU A 35 -12.97 -22.53 -15.90
C LEU A 35 -13.64 -21.22 -15.48
N LYS A 36 -14.98 -21.19 -15.39
CA LYS A 36 -15.71 -19.99 -14.92
C LYS A 36 -15.29 -19.55 -13.51
N ARG A 37 -15.03 -20.49 -12.60
CA ARG A 37 -14.55 -20.16 -11.24
C ARG A 37 -13.15 -19.57 -11.26
N PHE A 38 -12.25 -20.07 -12.11
CA PHE A 38 -10.91 -19.51 -12.28
C PHE A 38 -10.95 -18.12 -12.90
N GLU A 39 -11.74 -17.95 -13.95
CA GLU A 39 -11.93 -16.66 -14.62
C GLU A 39 -12.47 -15.60 -13.65
N HIS A 40 -13.49 -15.91 -12.86
CA HIS A 40 -14.01 -14.97 -11.86
C HIS A 40 -12.98 -14.61 -10.77
N LYS A 41 -12.14 -15.57 -10.33
CA LYS A 41 -11.07 -15.28 -9.37
C LYS A 41 -10.00 -14.38 -9.99
N GLN A 42 -9.57 -14.68 -11.22
CA GLN A 42 -8.60 -13.87 -11.96
C GLN A 42 -9.13 -12.46 -12.19
N TRP A 43 -10.37 -12.32 -12.64
CA TRP A 43 -11.01 -11.03 -12.87
C TRP A 43 -11.10 -10.18 -11.59
N ARG A 44 -11.54 -10.78 -10.46
CA ARG A 44 -11.58 -10.07 -9.17
C ARG A 44 -10.19 -9.60 -8.73
N ASN A 45 -9.18 -10.46 -8.85
CA ASN A 45 -7.81 -10.11 -8.49
C ASN A 45 -7.27 -8.99 -9.40
N GLN A 46 -7.52 -9.06 -10.71
CA GLN A 46 -7.16 -8.00 -11.65
C GLN A 46 -7.79 -6.67 -11.27
N LYS A 47 -9.09 -6.65 -10.94
CA LYS A 47 -9.79 -5.43 -10.50
C LYS A 47 -9.27 -4.87 -9.19
N LEU A 48 -8.87 -5.74 -8.25
CA LEU A 48 -8.20 -5.30 -7.02
C LEU A 48 -6.84 -4.67 -7.31
N ILE A 49 -6.01 -5.30 -8.15
CA ILE A 49 -4.69 -4.78 -8.53
C ILE A 49 -4.84 -3.44 -9.27
N GLU A 50 -5.78 -3.36 -10.21
CA GLU A 50 -6.09 -2.11 -10.92
C GLU A 50 -6.46 -0.99 -9.95
N ARG A 51 -7.28 -1.30 -8.93
CA ARG A 51 -7.65 -0.32 -7.92
C ARG A 51 -6.47 0.10 -7.05
N LYS A 52 -5.61 -0.83 -6.64
CA LYS A 52 -4.38 -0.52 -5.87
C LYS A 52 -3.45 0.38 -6.69
N LEU A 53 -3.24 0.07 -7.96
CA LEU A 53 -2.40 0.86 -8.85
C LEU A 53 -2.91 2.31 -8.97
N GLN A 54 -4.21 2.51 -9.17
CA GLN A 54 -4.82 3.85 -9.20
C GLN A 54 -4.58 4.66 -7.92
N VAL A 55 -4.50 4.01 -6.77
CA VAL A 55 -4.23 4.68 -5.49
C VAL A 55 -2.73 4.98 -5.38
N TYR A 56 -1.87 4.05 -5.79
CA TYR A 56 -0.42 4.25 -5.80
C TYR A 56 0.06 5.31 -6.78
N ASP A 57 -0.57 5.43 -7.95
CA ASP A 57 -0.30 6.51 -8.91
C ASP A 57 -0.54 7.90 -8.30
N LYS A 58 -1.46 7.99 -7.33
CA LYS A 58 -1.73 9.23 -6.58
C LYS A 58 -0.78 9.40 -5.40
N LEU A 59 -0.49 8.35 -4.66
CA LEU A 59 0.34 8.42 -3.45
C LEU A 59 1.83 8.61 -3.75
N ALA A 60 2.36 7.93 -4.76
CA ALA A 60 3.77 7.97 -5.11
C ALA A 60 4.33 9.40 -5.31
N PRO A 61 3.70 10.29 -6.11
CA PRO A 61 4.19 11.65 -6.25
C PRO A 61 4.14 12.43 -4.93
N LEU A 62 3.12 12.23 -4.08
CA LEU A 62 3.01 12.93 -2.79
C LEU A 62 4.12 12.51 -1.82
N PHE A 63 4.39 11.21 -1.71
CA PHE A 63 5.51 10.70 -0.92
C PHE A 63 6.86 11.20 -1.45
N ASN A 64 7.01 11.27 -2.77
CA ASN A 64 8.23 11.79 -3.38
C ASN A 64 8.41 13.29 -3.10
N THR A 65 7.33 14.08 -3.12
CA THR A 65 7.40 15.50 -2.73
C THR A 65 7.85 15.66 -1.28
N LEU A 66 7.35 14.82 -0.37
CA LEU A 66 7.87 14.78 1.02
C LEU A 66 9.36 14.44 1.04
N LEU A 67 9.78 13.37 0.36
CA LEU A 67 11.20 13.03 0.29
C LEU A 67 12.06 14.21 -0.19
N CYS A 68 11.66 14.83 -1.31
CA CYS A 68 12.36 15.97 -1.90
C CYS A 68 12.50 17.12 -0.91
N TYR A 69 11.42 17.45 -0.19
CA TYR A 69 11.41 18.50 0.82
C TYR A 69 12.43 18.22 1.94
N TYR A 70 12.39 17.03 2.54
CA TYR A 70 13.27 16.67 3.66
C TYR A 70 14.73 16.39 3.26
N THR A 71 15.01 16.19 1.97
CA THR A 71 16.36 15.94 1.47
C THR A 71 16.99 17.11 0.74
N PHE A 72 16.29 18.23 0.63
CA PHE A 72 16.74 19.42 -0.10
C PHE A 72 17.09 19.13 -1.58
N VAL A 73 16.34 18.21 -2.21
CA VAL A 73 16.52 17.83 -3.62
C VAL A 73 15.26 18.13 -4.44
N GLY A 74 15.43 18.49 -5.71
CA GLY A 74 14.32 18.70 -6.64
C GLY A 74 13.58 20.02 -6.39
N THR A 75 12.25 19.96 -6.32
CA THR A 75 11.36 21.14 -6.22
C THR A 75 11.15 21.61 -4.78
N TRP A 76 11.99 21.21 -3.82
CA TRP A 76 11.78 21.52 -2.40
C TRP A 76 11.61 23.02 -2.11
N LYS A 77 12.34 23.87 -2.84
CA LYS A 77 12.33 25.35 -2.69
C LYS A 77 11.00 26.00 -3.09
N GLU A 78 10.11 25.25 -3.73
CA GLU A 78 8.82 25.71 -4.24
C GLU A 78 7.69 25.46 -3.24
N HIS A 79 7.92 24.66 -2.19
CA HIS A 79 6.92 24.29 -1.20
C HIS A 79 7.11 25.04 0.11
N SER A 80 6.06 25.68 0.62
CA SER A 80 6.07 26.25 1.96
C SER A 80 5.88 25.17 3.03
N PRO A 81 6.25 25.43 4.30
CA PRO A 81 5.99 24.51 5.40
C PRO A 81 4.49 24.18 5.56
N ALA A 82 3.61 25.16 5.30
CA ALA A 82 2.16 24.98 5.32
C ALA A 82 1.68 24.03 4.20
N ASP A 83 2.29 24.11 3.01
CA ASP A 83 1.99 23.19 1.90
C ASP A 83 2.35 21.76 2.28
N ILE A 84 3.47 21.56 2.98
CA ILE A 84 3.91 20.23 3.41
C ILE A 84 3.00 19.65 4.49
N ILE A 85 2.50 20.46 5.42
CA ILE A 85 1.49 20.02 6.40
C ILE A 85 0.19 19.62 5.68
N LYS A 86 -0.25 20.41 4.69
CA LYS A 86 -1.42 20.09 3.88
C LYS A 86 -1.22 18.79 3.09
N LEU A 87 -0.03 18.60 2.52
CA LEU A 87 0.36 17.39 1.81
C LEU A 87 0.31 16.16 2.73
N LYS A 88 0.77 16.28 3.98
CA LYS A 88 0.61 15.21 4.97
C LYS A 88 -0.86 14.83 5.14
N ARG A 89 -1.74 15.81 5.37
CA ARG A 89 -3.18 15.55 5.55
C ARG A 89 -3.81 14.88 4.32
N GLU A 90 -3.35 15.23 3.12
CA GLU A 90 -3.79 14.58 1.89
C GLU A 90 -3.36 13.11 1.82
N ILE A 91 -2.11 12.82 2.16
CA ILE A 91 -1.59 11.44 2.27
C ILE A 91 -2.38 10.67 3.31
N ASP A 92 -2.54 11.20 4.53
CA ASP A 92 -3.31 10.57 5.61
C ASP A 92 -4.74 10.24 5.13
N GLY A 93 -5.40 11.19 4.46
CA GLY A 93 -6.75 11.01 3.92
C GLY A 93 -6.83 9.89 2.88
N LEU A 94 -5.88 9.84 1.95
CA LEU A 94 -5.81 8.78 0.93
C LEU A 94 -5.49 7.42 1.55
N VAL A 95 -4.55 7.36 2.49
CA VAL A 95 -4.14 6.13 3.15
C VAL A 95 -5.28 5.58 4.01
N HIS A 96 -5.92 6.41 4.82
CA HIS A 96 -7.05 5.99 5.66
C HIS A 96 -8.27 5.57 4.85
N LEU A 97 -8.62 6.31 3.79
CA LEU A 97 -9.75 5.97 2.92
C LEU A 97 -9.56 4.60 2.26
N ASN A 98 -8.34 4.29 1.83
CA ASN A 98 -8.02 3.07 1.10
C ASN A 98 -7.42 1.97 1.98
N LYS A 99 -7.42 2.13 3.30
CA LYS A 99 -6.84 1.18 4.27
C LYS A 99 -7.23 -0.28 4.04
N PRO A 100 -8.48 -0.64 3.68
CA PRO A 100 -8.86 -2.03 3.41
C PRO A 100 -8.21 -2.64 2.16
N LEU A 101 -7.66 -1.82 1.26
CA LEU A 101 -7.01 -2.27 0.04
C LEU A 101 -5.54 -2.63 0.27
N PHE A 102 -4.89 -2.03 1.25
CA PHE A 102 -3.45 -2.16 1.45
C PHE A 102 -3.07 -3.39 2.24
N GLU A 103 -1.87 -3.91 1.96
CA GLU A 103 -1.22 -4.85 2.85
C GLU A 103 -0.72 -4.17 4.12
N LYS A 104 -0.50 -4.98 5.16
CA LYS A 104 -0.07 -4.50 6.46
C LYS A 104 1.32 -3.87 6.37
N GLU A 105 2.21 -4.46 5.58
CA GLU A 105 3.58 -3.99 5.37
C GLU A 105 3.63 -2.57 4.79
N PHE A 106 2.78 -2.26 3.81
CA PHE A 106 2.68 -0.92 3.25
C PHE A 106 2.21 0.08 4.30
N SER A 107 1.14 -0.26 5.02
CA SER A 107 0.57 0.62 6.06
C SER A 107 1.60 0.94 7.15
N GLU A 108 2.34 -0.08 7.62
CA GLU A 108 3.40 0.10 8.61
C GLU A 108 4.59 0.92 8.08
N ALA A 109 4.96 0.74 6.80
CA ALA A 109 6.03 1.52 6.18
C ALA A 109 5.63 3.00 6.04
N ALA A 110 4.40 3.28 5.62
CA ALA A 110 3.88 4.63 5.48
C ALA A 110 3.78 5.34 6.84
N GLU A 111 3.20 4.68 7.85
CA GLU A 111 3.13 5.23 9.22
C GLU A 111 4.53 5.49 9.81
N ALA A 112 5.50 4.61 9.55
CA ALA A 112 6.88 4.81 9.99
C ALA A 112 7.57 5.98 9.29
N PHE A 113 7.36 6.13 7.98
CA PHE A 113 7.88 7.27 7.21
C PHE A 113 7.28 8.59 7.72
N GLU A 114 5.97 8.64 7.94
CA GLU A 114 5.32 9.81 8.50
C GLU A 114 5.81 10.15 9.91
N ALA A 115 6.02 9.15 10.77
CA ALA A 115 6.54 9.39 12.13
C ALA A 115 7.99 9.92 12.13
N ILE A 116 8.76 9.58 11.09
CA ILE A 116 10.12 10.12 10.90
C ILE A 116 10.06 11.57 10.43
N CYS A 117 9.19 11.87 9.46
CA CYS A 117 9.06 13.21 8.91
C CYS A 117 8.35 14.17 9.89
N PHE A 118 7.35 13.70 10.64
CA PHE A 118 6.46 14.56 11.40
C PHE A 118 6.43 14.24 12.88
N GLU A 119 6.44 15.29 13.71
CA GLU A 119 6.07 15.22 15.11
C GLU A 119 4.54 15.33 15.21
N MET A 120 3.89 14.19 15.47
CA MET A 120 2.45 14.07 15.61
C MET A 120 2.01 14.33 17.06
N TYR A 121 0.72 14.63 17.26
CA TYR A 121 0.08 14.81 18.57
C TYR A 121 0.61 15.99 19.41
N THR A 122 0.94 17.11 18.74
CA THR A 122 1.45 18.36 19.35
C THR A 122 0.42 19.12 20.21
N GLY A 123 -0.85 18.68 20.19
CA GLY A 123 -1.95 19.22 21.01
C GLY A 123 -3.31 19.03 20.34
N MET A 124 -4.40 19.26 21.09
CA MET A 124 -5.74 19.22 20.50
C MET A 124 -5.91 20.35 19.47
N GLY A 125 -6.33 19.98 18.25
CA GLY A 125 -6.53 20.93 17.15
C GLY A 125 -5.25 21.54 16.58
N LYS A 126 -4.07 21.08 17.01
CA LYS A 126 -2.78 21.55 16.48
C LYS A 126 -2.29 20.65 15.37
N ASP A 127 -1.63 21.29 14.41
CA ASP A 127 -1.00 20.59 13.30
C ASP A 127 0.26 19.84 13.70
N ALA A 128 0.56 18.80 12.91
CA ALA A 128 1.82 18.10 13.01
C ALA A 128 2.99 19.04 12.67
N ARG A 129 4.11 18.87 13.34
CA ARG A 129 5.32 19.67 13.08
C ARG A 129 6.32 18.91 12.22
N LEU A 130 7.08 19.63 11.42
CA LEU A 130 8.10 19.12 10.50
C LEU A 130 9.39 18.82 11.27
N ARG A 131 9.89 17.60 11.18
CA ARG A 131 11.17 17.18 11.79
C ARG A 131 12.31 17.40 10.81
N THR A 132 12.59 18.66 10.49
CA THR A 132 13.67 19.06 9.57
C THR A 132 14.27 20.41 9.95
N PHE A 133 15.36 20.81 9.30
CA PHE A 133 16.12 22.01 9.62
C PHE A 133 15.41 23.28 9.11
N ARG A 134 14.85 24.07 10.03
CA ARG A 134 14.15 25.33 9.72
C ARG A 134 15.02 26.33 8.97
N ASN A 135 16.25 26.55 9.42
CA ASN A 135 17.12 27.59 8.88
C ASN A 135 17.42 27.35 7.39
N ASP A 136 17.75 26.11 7.04
CA ASP A 136 18.03 25.71 5.65
C ASP A 136 16.81 25.93 4.73
N HIS A 137 15.60 25.74 5.26
CA HIS A 137 14.36 26.00 4.50
C HIS A 137 14.10 27.49 4.31
N ASN A 138 14.29 28.29 5.36
CA ASN A 138 14.11 29.74 5.28
C ASN A 138 15.10 30.38 4.28
N GLU A 139 16.37 29.98 4.35
CA GLU A 139 17.41 30.52 3.45
C GLU A 139 17.22 30.08 1.99
N GLY A 140 16.68 28.88 1.75
CA GLY A 140 16.55 28.33 0.41
C GLY A 140 15.19 28.53 -0.25
N TYR A 141 14.16 28.97 0.48
CA TYR A 141 12.81 29.15 -0.05
C TYR A 141 12.77 30.28 -1.09
N ARG A 142 12.06 30.07 -2.21
CA ARG A 142 11.99 31.06 -3.30
C ARG A 142 11.03 32.21 -3.02
N GLY A 143 10.12 32.07 -2.07
CA GLY A 143 9.09 33.06 -1.76
C GLY A 143 9.40 33.92 -0.54
N ALA A 144 8.43 34.75 -0.12
CA ALA A 144 8.51 35.48 1.13
C ALA A 144 8.24 34.52 2.30
N TRP A 145 9.15 34.47 3.26
CA TRP A 145 8.97 33.67 4.47
C TRP A 145 7.96 34.33 5.41
N GLU A 146 6.97 33.57 5.88
CA GLU A 146 6.05 34.03 6.91
C GLU A 146 6.52 33.59 8.29
N ALA A 147 6.58 34.52 9.25
CA ALA A 147 7.03 34.23 10.61
C ALA A 147 6.17 33.17 11.33
N SER A 148 4.91 33.03 10.94
CA SER A 148 4.01 32.00 11.47
C SER A 148 4.47 30.58 11.13
N TRP A 149 5.26 30.39 10.08
CA TRP A 149 5.75 29.08 9.66
C TRP A 149 6.81 28.52 10.60
N ASP A 150 7.41 29.34 11.45
CA ASP A 150 8.39 28.87 12.44
C ASP A 150 7.76 27.90 13.44
N GLU A 151 6.45 28.03 13.70
CA GLU A 151 5.68 27.14 14.58
C GLU A 151 5.43 25.75 13.96
N CYS A 152 5.59 25.64 12.62
CA CYS A 152 5.45 24.39 11.89
C CYS A 152 6.62 23.45 12.11
N TYR A 153 7.75 23.90 12.67
CA TYR A 153 8.94 23.08 12.84
C TYR A 153 9.04 22.46 14.23
N SER A 154 9.54 21.23 14.28
CA SER A 154 9.89 20.54 15.51
C SER A 154 11.27 20.99 16.01
N ASN A 155 11.53 20.79 17.30
CA ASN A 155 12.86 20.99 17.89
C ASN A 155 13.78 19.78 17.70
N ASP A 156 13.26 18.67 17.17
CA ASP A 156 14.00 17.42 16.95
C ASP A 156 14.05 17.08 15.45
N PRO A 157 14.96 17.73 14.69
CA PRO A 157 15.12 17.49 13.26
C PRO A 157 15.74 16.12 12.99
N VAL A 158 15.35 15.51 11.87
CA VAL A 158 15.89 14.21 11.44
C VAL A 158 16.85 14.38 10.26
N ASP A 159 17.90 13.55 10.25
CA ASP A 159 18.87 13.52 9.16
C ASP A 159 18.26 13.03 7.83
N PRO A 160 18.54 13.72 6.70
CA PRO A 160 18.03 13.35 5.37
C PRO A 160 18.25 11.89 4.94
N PRO A 161 19.39 11.23 5.24
CA PRO A 161 19.59 9.82 4.89
C PRO A 161 18.57 8.87 5.56
N LEU A 162 18.14 9.17 6.79
CA LEU A 162 17.13 8.36 7.47
C LEU A 162 15.76 8.49 6.80
N VAL A 163 15.40 9.71 6.38
CA VAL A 163 14.17 9.96 5.61
C VAL A 163 14.21 9.19 4.30
N ARG A 164 15.35 9.16 3.61
CA ARG A 164 15.54 8.39 2.37
C ARG A 164 15.33 6.90 2.58
N ILE A 165 15.94 6.32 3.61
CA ILE A 165 15.77 4.89 3.95
C ILE A 165 14.29 4.56 4.22
N ALA A 166 13.59 5.42 4.95
CA ALA A 166 12.18 5.24 5.26
C ALA A 166 11.29 5.35 4.01
N TYR A 167 11.58 6.30 3.12
CA TYR A 167 10.91 6.42 1.83
C TYR A 167 11.14 5.19 0.94
N ASP A 168 12.38 4.73 0.82
CA ASP A 168 12.70 3.55 -0.01
C ASP A 168 11.93 2.32 0.47
N ARG A 169 11.66 2.21 1.78
CA ARG A 169 10.79 1.17 2.35
C ARG A 169 9.33 1.30 1.91
N VAL A 170 8.77 2.51 1.88
CA VAL A 170 7.40 2.74 1.40
C VAL A 170 7.28 2.29 -0.05
N ILE A 171 8.23 2.69 -0.90
CA ILE A 171 8.24 2.31 -2.31
C ILE A 171 8.44 0.80 -2.49
N ALA A 172 9.35 0.18 -1.73
CA ALA A 172 9.54 -1.27 -1.76
C ALA A 172 8.25 -2.02 -1.39
N ALA A 173 7.54 -1.57 -0.35
CA ALA A 173 6.27 -2.16 0.05
C ALA A 173 5.18 -2.00 -1.01
N MET A 174 5.11 -0.84 -1.69
CA MET A 174 4.19 -0.65 -2.83
C MET A 174 4.51 -1.63 -3.97
N VAL A 175 5.78 -1.79 -4.32
CA VAL A 175 6.22 -2.69 -5.40
C VAL A 175 5.94 -4.15 -5.08
N ASP A 176 6.24 -4.59 -3.85
CA ASP A 176 5.99 -5.97 -3.40
C ASP A 176 4.49 -6.31 -3.41
N GLU A 177 3.65 -5.34 -3.06
CA GLU A 177 2.20 -5.51 -3.08
C GLU A 177 1.64 -5.63 -4.51
N ILE A 178 2.20 -4.90 -5.48
CA ILE A 178 1.82 -5.01 -6.90
C ILE A 178 2.27 -6.35 -7.50
N ARG A 179 3.48 -6.80 -7.17
CA ARG A 179 4.05 -8.07 -7.68
C ARG A 179 3.27 -9.31 -7.23
N GLY A 180 2.62 -9.23 -6.07
CA GLY A 180 1.89 -10.35 -5.48
C GLY A 180 2.82 -11.42 -4.87
N PRO A 181 2.26 -12.40 -4.13
CA PRO A 181 3.04 -13.33 -3.31
C PRO A 181 3.96 -14.27 -4.10
N ASP A 182 3.62 -14.58 -5.36
CA ASP A 182 4.37 -15.55 -6.20
C ASP A 182 5.68 -14.97 -6.77
N GLN A 183 5.84 -13.64 -6.75
CA GLN A 183 7.00 -12.95 -7.32
C GLN A 183 7.83 -12.19 -6.26
N ARG A 184 7.55 -12.41 -4.97
CA ARG A 184 8.36 -11.84 -3.89
C ARG A 184 9.71 -12.56 -3.80
N PRO A 185 10.84 -11.83 -3.74
CA PRO A 185 12.12 -12.47 -3.47
C PRO A 185 12.11 -13.09 -2.06
N ALA A 186 12.69 -14.29 -1.91
CA ALA A 186 12.73 -15.04 -0.65
C ALA A 186 13.40 -14.29 0.52
N ALA A 187 14.18 -13.26 0.21
CA ALA A 187 14.68 -12.27 1.14
C ALA A 187 14.59 -10.90 0.49
N SER A 188 13.67 -10.05 0.96
CA SER A 188 13.75 -8.62 0.66
C SER A 188 15.05 -8.10 1.31
N PRO A 189 15.97 -7.45 0.56
CA PRO A 189 17.32 -7.10 1.03
C PRO A 189 17.33 -6.04 2.14
N HIS A 190 16.18 -5.55 2.57
CA HIS A 190 16.09 -4.55 3.62
C HIS A 190 16.34 -5.18 5.01
N PRO A 191 17.37 -4.71 5.74
CA PRO A 191 17.91 -5.41 6.89
C PRO A 191 16.88 -5.53 8.01
N LYS A 192 16.45 -6.77 8.32
CA LYS A 192 15.57 -7.21 9.44
C LYS A 192 16.01 -6.79 10.86
N THR A 193 16.98 -5.91 11.01
CA THR A 193 17.67 -5.61 12.28
C THR A 193 17.58 -4.16 12.75
N LEU A 194 17.09 -3.21 11.94
CA LEU A 194 16.83 -1.82 12.38
C LEU A 194 15.40 -1.61 12.94
N TRP A 195 14.55 -2.64 12.93
CA TRP A 195 13.10 -2.57 13.18
C TRP A 195 12.66 -2.54 14.66
N ARG A 196 13.47 -1.97 15.56
CA ARG A 196 13.04 -1.75 16.95
C ARG A 196 12.78 -0.28 17.28
N PHE A 197 12.54 0.57 16.28
CA PHE A 197 11.93 1.86 16.56
C PHE A 197 10.41 1.67 16.76
N ARG A 198 10.04 1.38 18.01
CA ARG A 198 8.67 1.51 18.47
C ARG A 198 8.44 2.99 18.80
N PRO A 199 7.40 3.66 18.27
CA PRO A 199 7.07 5.00 18.74
C PRO A 199 6.89 4.94 20.28
N PRO A 200 7.44 5.91 21.03
CA PRO A 200 7.39 5.86 22.49
C PRO A 200 5.94 5.75 22.95
N ARG A 201 5.65 4.76 23.80
CA ARG A 201 4.32 4.65 24.40
C ARG A 201 4.20 5.68 25.50
N LYS A 202 2.98 6.22 25.67
CA LYS A 202 2.59 7.15 26.72
C LYS A 202 3.20 6.72 28.07
N GLY A 203 4.15 7.50 28.59
CA GLY A 203 4.81 7.26 29.89
C GLY A 203 6.35 7.10 29.86
N GLU A 204 6.99 7.00 28.69
CA GLU A 204 8.46 6.77 28.61
C GLU A 204 9.32 8.06 28.56
N VAL A 205 8.71 9.26 28.53
CA VAL A 205 9.45 10.52 28.60
C VAL A 205 9.71 10.89 30.06
N LYS A 206 10.87 10.50 30.59
CA LYS A 206 11.38 11.11 31.82
C LYS A 206 11.90 12.50 31.50
N VAL A 207 11.23 13.51 32.05
CA VAL A 207 11.72 14.89 32.09
C VAL A 207 12.97 14.90 32.99
N PRO A 208 14.14 15.38 32.50
CA PRO A 208 15.26 15.62 33.39
C PRO A 208 14.93 16.84 34.25
N THR A 209 14.86 16.62 35.57
CA THR A 209 14.93 17.64 36.62
C THR A 209 16.26 18.37 36.60
#